data_AF-A0A8T4SE35-F1
#
_entry.id   AF-A0A8T4SE35-F1
#
_cell.length_a   1.000
_cell.length_b   1.000
_cell.length_c   1.000
_cell.angle_alpha   90.00
_cell.angle_beta   90.00
_cell.angle_gamma   90.00
#
_symmetry.space_group_name_H-M   'P 1'
#
loop_
_entity.id
_entity.type
_entity.pdbx_description
1 polymer ?
#
loop_
_entity_poly.entity_id
_entity_poly.type
_entity_poly.pdbx_seq_one_letter_code
_entity_poly.pdbx_strand_id
1 'polypeptide(L)' 'YLGEIELVRQIKGFSSYMMRKGHWDMFRHKLWGKKFWSEGHFYRSVGMVTKDTMKHYIEECQEKHWNKTREQKSLMGF' A
#
# COMPACT_ATOMS: atom_id res chain seq x y z
N TYR A 1 9.93 8.39 7.48
CA TYR A 1 8.87 7.80 6.64
C TYR A 1 8.95 8.41 5.26
N LEU A 2 9.23 7.61 4.23
CA LEU A 2 9.11 8.06 2.84
C LEU A 2 7.61 8.07 2.50
N GLY A 3 7.09 9.22 2.09
CA GLY A 3 5.71 9.31 1.61
C GLY A 3 5.53 8.54 0.29
N GLU A 4 4.33 8.08 0.02
CA GLU A 4 4.02 7.32 -1.21
C GLU A 4 4.29 8.14 -2.48
N ILE A 5 4.01 9.45 -2.46
CA ILE A 5 4.39 10.40 -3.51
C ILE A 5 5.89 10.38 -3.79
N GLU A 6 6.71 10.34 -2.74
CA GLU A 6 8.18 10.36 -2.88
C GLU A 6 8.68 9.03 -3.46
N LEU A 7 8.08 7.91 -3.08
CA LEU A 7 8.39 6.60 -3.65
C LEU A 7 8.06 6.56 -5.15
N VAL A 8 6.88 7.02 -5.54
CA VAL A 8 6.45 7.07 -6.94
C VAL A 8 7.37 7.96 -7.76
N ARG A 9 7.75 9.13 -7.21
CA ARG A 9 8.69 10.06 -7.84
C ARG A 9 10.04 9.39 -8.11
N GLN A 10 10.59 8.69 -7.13
CA GLN A 10 11.86 7.98 -7.26
C GLN A 10 11.79 6.84 -8.27
N ILE A 11 10.76 5.98 -8.19
CA ILE A 11 10.61 4.83 -9.09
C ILE A 11 10.43 5.29 -10.54
N LYS A 12 9.48 6.19 -10.80
CA LYS A 12 9.20 6.67 -12.16
C LYS A 12 10.40 7.45 -12.73
N GLY A 13 11.05 8.27 -11.90
CA GLY A 13 12.21 9.06 -12.31
C GLY A 13 13.43 8.19 -12.61
N PHE A 14 13.79 7.31 -11.69
CA PHE A 14 14.97 6.45 -11.82
C PHE A 14 14.84 5.47 -12.98
N SER A 15 13.69 4.80 -13.12
CA SER A 15 13.45 3.89 -14.25
C SER A 15 13.51 4.61 -15.60
N SER A 16 12.91 5.80 -15.72
CA SER A 16 13.01 6.61 -16.94
C SER A 16 14.47 6.98 -17.26
N TYR A 17 15.25 7.39 -16.26
CA TYR A 17 16.66 7.72 -16.44
C TYR A 17 17.49 6.51 -16.90
N MET A 18 17.37 5.39 -16.19
CA MET A 18 18.15 4.18 -16.49
C MET A 18 17.83 3.63 -17.87
N MET A 19 16.54 3.59 -18.26
CA MET A 19 16.12 3.11 -19.58
C MET A 19 16.65 4.01 -20.71
N ARG A 20 16.60 5.33 -20.52
CA ARG A 20 17.15 6.28 -21.50
C ARG A 20 18.67 6.23 -21.58
N LYS A 21 19.35 6.02 -20.45
CA LYS A 21 20.81 5.94 -20.39
C LYS A 21 21.36 4.66 -21.02
N GLY A 22 20.76 3.51 -20.71
CA GLY A 22 21.25 2.20 -21.15
C GLY A 22 20.70 1.72 -22.49
N HIS A 23 19.52 2.19 -22.89
CA HIS A 23 18.75 1.61 -23.98
C HIS A 23 18.07 2.68 -24.85
N TRP A 24 18.72 3.83 -25.07
CA TRP A 24 18.12 4.98 -25.77
C TRP A 24 17.45 4.61 -27.09
N ASP A 25 18.13 3.84 -27.93
CA ASP A 25 17.62 3.49 -29.26
C ASP A 25 16.36 2.64 -29.24
N MET A 26 16.15 1.85 -28.17
CA MET A 26 14.92 1.07 -27.98
C MET A 26 13.72 1.94 -27.63
N PHE A 27 13.94 3.05 -26.91
CA PHE A 27 12.85 3.84 -26.34
C PHE A 27 12.58 5.15 -27.07
N ARG A 28 13.57 5.75 -27.75
CA ARG A 28 13.46 7.09 -28.38
C ARG A 28 12.23 7.30 -29.26
N HIS A 29 11.79 6.25 -29.96
CA HIS A 29 10.66 6.29 -30.89
C HIS A 29 9.31 5.91 -30.23
N LYS A 30 9.33 5.51 -28.95
CA LYS A 30 8.15 5.11 -28.18
C LYS A 30 7.69 6.17 -27.18
N LEU A 31 8.39 7.30 -27.14
CA LEU A 31 8.10 8.37 -26.20
C LEU A 31 7.00 9.28 -26.71
N TRP A 32 6.13 9.71 -25.79
CA TRP A 32 5.26 10.83 -26.05
C TRP A 32 6.00 12.13 -25.71
N GLY A 33 6.65 12.71 -26.71
CA GLY A 33 7.53 13.86 -26.53
C GLY A 33 8.65 13.55 -25.54
N LYS A 34 8.71 14.27 -24.43
CA LYS A 34 9.72 14.05 -23.38
C LYS A 34 9.24 13.10 -22.27
N LYS A 35 7.98 12.67 -22.26
CA LYS A 35 7.42 11.86 -21.18
C LYS A 35 7.75 10.37 -21.40
N PHE A 36 8.24 9.72 -20.34
CA PHE A 36 8.47 8.27 -20.33
C PHE A 36 7.29 7.51 -19.72
N TRP A 37 6.76 8.05 -18.61
CA TRP A 37 5.57 7.55 -17.94
C TRP A 37 4.42 8.56 -18.09
N SER A 38 3.18 8.10 -17.92
CA SER A 38 2.02 8.99 -17.74
C SER A 38 2.17 9.81 -16.46
N GLU A 39 1.46 10.95 -16.35
CA GLU A 39 1.52 11.79 -15.14
C GLU A 39 0.88 11.10 -13.93
N GLY A 40 -0.27 10.45 -14.15
CA GLY A 40 -0.97 9.70 -13.13
C GLY A 40 -0.19 8.51 -12.58
N HIS A 41 -0.56 8.12 -11.37
CA HIS A 41 -0.18 6.86 -10.74
C HIS A 41 -1.35 6.36 -9.92
N PHE A 42 -1.48 5.05 -9.80
CA PHE A 42 -2.49 4.41 -8.98
C PHE A 42 -1.78 3.39 -8.09
N TYR A 43 -2.06 3.44 -6.81
CA TYR A 43 -1.64 2.44 -5.86
C TYR A 43 -2.84 2.10 -4.97
N ARG A 44 -2.87 0.87 -4.50
CA ARG A 44 -3.81 0.43 -3.47
C ARG A 44 -3.04 -0.44 -2.50
N SER A 45 -3.46 -0.45 -1.24
CA SER A 45 -3.02 -1.49 -0.32
C SER A 45 -3.45 -2.85 -0.89
N VAL A 46 -2.52 -3.81 -0.86
CA VAL A 46 -2.82 -5.21 -1.12
C VAL A 46 -2.89 -5.87 0.26
N GLY A 47 -4.09 -5.89 0.83
CA GLY A 47 -4.34 -6.53 2.12
C GLY A 47 -4.67 -8.01 1.93
N MET A 48 -3.96 -8.87 2.65
CA MET A 48 -4.39 -10.24 2.97
C MET A 48 -5.23 -10.27 4.26
N VAL A 49 -5.83 -9.12 4.64
CA VAL A 49 -6.66 -9.03 5.83
C VAL A 49 -8.01 -9.61 5.48
N THR A 50 -8.14 -10.91 5.67
CA THR A 50 -9.45 -11.57 5.69
C THR A 50 -10.25 -11.01 6.86
N LYS A 51 -11.58 -11.09 6.79
CA LYS A 51 -12.45 -10.76 7.94
C LYS A 51 -11.99 -11.48 9.21
N ASP A 52 -11.45 -12.68 9.06
CA ASP A 52 -10.95 -13.51 10.17
C ASP A 52 -9.71 -12.92 10.84
N THR A 53 -8.75 -12.40 10.07
CA THR A 53 -7.56 -11.71 10.64
C THR A 53 -7.97 -10.44 11.40
N MET A 54 -8.96 -9.70 10.90
CA MET A 54 -9.45 -8.49 11.56
C MET A 54 -10.25 -8.82 12.83
N LYS A 55 -11.09 -9.86 12.78
CA LYS A 55 -11.84 -10.37 13.93
C LYS A 55 -10.89 -10.85 15.02
N HIS A 56 -9.90 -11.66 14.67
CA HIS A 56 -8.87 -12.16 15.58
C HIS A 56 -8.11 -11.03 16.26
N TYR A 57 -7.68 -10.00 15.51
CA TYR A 57 -7.04 -8.83 16.10
C TYR A 57 -7.95 -8.09 17.10
N ILE A 58 -9.23 -7.90 16.77
CA ILE A 58 -10.18 -7.24 17.66
C ILE A 58 -10.41 -8.08 18.93
N GLU A 59 -10.62 -9.39 18.80
CA GLU A 59 -10.87 -10.29 19.92
C GLU A 59 -9.66 -10.41 20.85
N GLU A 60 -8.46 -10.61 20.30
CA GLU A 60 -7.25 -10.85 21.10
C GLU A 60 -6.60 -9.58 21.64
N CYS A 61 -6.66 -8.46 20.91
CA CYS A 61 -6.07 -7.21 21.38
C CYS A 61 -6.98 -6.44 22.34
N GLN A 62 -8.31 -6.61 22.28
CA GLN A 62 -9.23 -5.99 23.25
C GLN A 62 -9.25 -6.72 24.60
N GLU A 63 -8.96 -8.03 24.64
CA GLU A 63 -8.94 -8.76 25.92
C GLU A 63 -7.85 -8.32 26.87
N LYS A 64 -6.69 -7.88 26.36
CA LYS A 64 -5.56 -7.46 27.20
C LYS A 64 -5.75 -6.08 27.83
N HIS A 65 -6.66 -5.25 27.30
CA HIS A 65 -6.82 -3.86 27.74
C HIS A 65 -8.13 -3.58 28.47
N TRP A 66 -9.11 -4.49 28.44
CA TRP A 66 -10.42 -4.26 29.04
C TRP A 66 -10.71 -5.29 30.13
N ASN A 67 -10.74 -4.87 31.39
CA ASN A 67 -11.39 -5.64 32.46
C ASN A 67 -12.90 -5.65 32.14
N LYS A 68 -13.35 -6.66 31.39
CA LYS A 68 -14.76 -6.83 30.98
C LYS A 68 -15.67 -6.77 32.20
N THR A 69 -16.50 -5.74 32.27
CA THR A 69 -17.51 -5.58 33.32
C THR A 69 -18.55 -6.71 33.20
N ARG A 70 -19.13 -7.13 34.33
CA ARG A 70 -20.06 -8.28 34.43
C ARG A 70 -21.23 -8.22 33.45
N GLU A 71 -21.67 -7.01 33.08
CA GLU A 71 -22.77 -6.77 32.11
C GLU A 71 -22.40 -7.16 30.68
N GLN A 72 -21.14 -6.98 30.27
CA GLN A 72 -20.68 -7.31 28.92
C GLN A 72 -20.57 -8.83 28.70
N LYS A 73 -20.43 -9.62 29.78
CA LYS A 73 -20.42 -11.09 29.71
C LYS A 73 -21.82 -11.67 29.47
N SER A 74 -22.85 -11.07 30.06
CA SER A 74 -24.26 -11.48 29.90
C SER A 74 -24.76 -11.33 28.45
N LEU A 75 -24.34 -10.27 27.76
CA LEU A 75 -24.74 -10.00 26.37
C LEU A 75 -24.10 -10.94 25.32
N MET A 76 -23.05 -11.68 25.68
CA MET A 76 -22.38 -12.64 24.80
C MET A 76 -22.81 -14.10 25.03
N GLY A 77 -23.82 -14.35 25.87
CA GLY A 77 -24.50 -15.65 25.92
C GLY A 77 -23.69 -16.82 26.50
N PHE A 78 -23.05 -16.61 27.66
CA PHE A 78 -22.66 -17.69 28.57
C PHE A 78 -23.56 -17.67 29.82
#